data_AF-A0A397A1Y2-F1
#
_entry.id   AF-A0A397A1Y2-F1
#
_cell.length_a   1.000
_cell.length_b   1.000
_cell.length_c   1.000
_cell.angle_alpha   90.00
_cell.angle_beta   90.00
_cell.angle_gamma   90.00
#
_symmetry.space_group_name_H-M   'P 1'
#
loop_
_entity.id
_entity.type
_entity.pdbx_description
1 polymer ?
#
loop_
_entity_poly.entity_id
_entity_poly.type
_entity_poly.pdbx_seq_one_letter_code
_entity_poly.pdbx_strand_id
1 'polypeptide(L)'
;LSFGEANLNLRKYGRTLVTHVPGPTTELLKALCTGRFHDSTDKADPANFLHLFVSHRAQLREFLEYIVDVETVANPQIGNTLLEMVLGDVGRSPAAAEEDAEDKPIIMATNEAAVLALLDNPRVKYDEDHALILMQMHDFKPHYHLKCLIVEITDGYCVDFVWKATSFDRMQSAMKTFAVDDTSLTGYLYHKLLGHEVEMQTFRTKGHAATGLSVPGLPELNPSQLLAVKGVLQQPLSLIQGPPGTGKQNNGQVLVTAPSNIAVDHLTEKIASTGLKVVRLAAKSREAVTSIVEHLTLHTMIKSLVSPDKADLRKLMQLKEDQGELSSQDEKRFKSLKRNAEREILQAADVICTTCVGAGDPRLSNFRFRQVLIDEATQATEPECLIPIVQGAKHVVMVGDHMQLGPVVMNKKAAKAGLNQSLFDRLIRLQHRPFRLRVQYRMHPCLSEFPSNMFYEGTTRPTCIWANYYCSVT
;
A
#
# COMPACT_ATOMS: atom_id res chain seq x y z
N LEU A 1 47.42 41.16 -35.20
CA LEU A 1 47.36 41.46 -33.74
C LEU A 1 47.58 40.15 -33.01
N SER A 2 48.26 40.16 -31.87
CA SER A 2 48.26 38.98 -30.98
C SER A 2 46.85 38.73 -30.42
N PHE A 3 46.57 37.52 -29.92
CA PHE A 3 45.28 37.20 -29.29
C PHE A 3 44.93 38.18 -28.16
N GLY A 4 45.89 38.47 -27.28
CA GLY A 4 45.70 39.40 -26.16
C GLY A 4 45.35 40.82 -26.61
N GLU A 5 46.04 41.33 -27.63
CA GLU A 5 45.74 42.65 -28.20
C GLU A 5 44.39 42.69 -28.91
N ALA A 6 44.03 41.63 -29.64
CA ALA A 6 42.74 41.54 -30.33
C ALA A 6 41.56 41.50 -29.34
N ASN A 7 41.67 40.66 -28.30
CA ASN A 7 40.69 40.56 -27.22
C ASN A 7 40.54 41.90 -26.46
N LEU A 8 41.65 42.54 -26.11
CA LEU A 8 41.63 43.84 -25.43
C LEU A 8 41.00 44.94 -26.32
N ASN A 9 41.38 44.99 -27.59
CA ASN A 9 40.86 45.98 -28.53
C ASN A 9 39.35 45.80 -28.78
N LEU A 10 38.85 44.56 -28.83
CA LEU A 10 37.41 44.33 -28.94
C LEU A 10 36.64 44.71 -27.67
N ARG A 11 37.22 44.51 -26.48
CA ARG A 11 36.60 45.01 -25.25
C ARG A 11 36.54 46.55 -25.21
N LYS A 12 37.53 47.23 -25.80
CA LYS A 12 37.63 48.70 -25.77
C LYS A 12 36.88 49.41 -26.89
N TYR A 13 36.97 48.89 -28.11
CA TYR A 13 36.45 49.52 -29.33
C TYR A 13 35.34 48.71 -30.01
N GLY A 14 35.00 47.53 -29.47
CA GLY A 14 34.04 46.60 -30.08
C GLY A 14 32.68 47.21 -30.35
N ARG A 15 32.18 48.11 -29.49
CA ARG A 15 30.87 48.75 -29.70
C ARG A 15 30.86 49.63 -30.95
N THR A 16 31.93 50.39 -31.16
CA THR A 16 32.13 51.22 -32.35
C THR A 16 32.26 50.34 -33.59
N LEU A 17 33.01 49.23 -33.49
CA LEU A 17 33.21 48.28 -34.58
C LEU A 17 31.93 47.55 -34.98
N VAL A 18 31.16 47.02 -34.02
CA VAL A 18 29.87 46.40 -34.30
C VAL A 18 28.90 47.39 -34.95
N THR A 19 28.97 48.67 -34.58
CA THR A 19 28.09 49.72 -35.16
C THR A 19 28.41 50.06 -36.61
N HIS A 20 29.69 50.13 -36.99
CA HIS A 20 30.08 50.56 -38.34
C HIS A 20 30.42 49.41 -39.29
N VAL A 21 30.90 48.28 -38.75
CA VAL A 21 31.33 47.09 -39.52
C VAL A 21 30.85 45.80 -38.81
N PRO A 22 29.54 45.60 -38.64
CA PRO A 22 28.95 44.51 -37.84
C PRO A 22 29.38 43.10 -38.29
N GLY A 23 29.34 42.81 -39.60
CA GLY A 23 29.69 41.49 -40.13
C GLY A 23 31.14 41.08 -39.85
N PRO A 24 32.14 41.86 -40.32
CA PRO A 24 33.56 41.56 -40.04
C PRO A 24 33.89 41.49 -38.55
N THR A 25 33.23 42.31 -37.72
CA THR A 25 33.43 42.28 -36.27
C THR A 25 32.87 41.00 -35.65
N THR A 26 31.73 40.51 -36.14
CA THR A 26 31.10 39.27 -35.68
C THR A 26 31.97 38.05 -36.03
N GLU A 27 32.50 37.99 -37.26
CA GLU A 27 33.44 36.93 -37.67
C GLU A 27 34.71 36.91 -36.82
N LEU A 28 35.25 38.10 -36.51
CA LEU A 28 36.41 38.21 -35.61
C LEU A 28 36.10 37.69 -34.20
N LEU A 29 34.92 38.00 -33.66
CA LEU A 29 34.48 37.51 -32.35
C LEU A 29 34.27 35.99 -32.35
N LYS A 30 33.69 35.42 -33.41
CA LYS A 30 33.57 33.96 -33.60
C LYS A 30 34.94 33.30 -33.54
N ALA A 31 35.93 33.83 -34.26
CA ALA A 31 37.28 33.28 -34.28
C ALA A 31 37.97 33.34 -32.89
N LEU A 32 37.82 34.46 -32.17
CA LEU A 32 38.41 34.65 -30.83
C LEU A 32 37.77 33.78 -29.76
N CYS A 33 36.48 33.48 -29.86
CA CYS A 33 35.77 32.70 -28.86
C CYS A 33 35.86 31.18 -29.11
N THR A 34 36.21 30.75 -30.33
CA THR A 34 36.33 29.33 -30.71
C THR A 34 37.78 28.85 -30.84
N GLY A 35 38.76 29.70 -30.53
CA GLY A 35 40.19 29.35 -30.63
C GLY A 35 40.64 29.15 -32.08
N ARG A 36 39.98 29.85 -33.02
CA ARG A 36 40.32 29.86 -34.46
C ARG A 36 40.99 31.17 -34.87
N PHE A 37 41.44 31.96 -33.90
CA PHE A 37 42.10 33.23 -34.15
C PHE A 37 43.60 33.01 -34.39
N HIS A 38 43.98 32.98 -35.68
CA HIS A 38 45.35 32.66 -36.10
C HIS A 38 45.85 31.33 -35.47
N ASP A 39 47.14 31.24 -35.13
CA ASP A 39 47.77 30.03 -34.57
C ASP A 39 47.63 29.91 -33.04
N SER A 40 46.76 30.72 -32.39
CA SER A 40 46.55 30.67 -30.94
C SER A 40 45.41 29.71 -30.58
N THR A 41 45.62 28.90 -29.54
CA THR A 41 44.59 28.05 -28.92
C THR A 41 43.80 28.77 -27.84
N ASP A 42 44.11 30.03 -27.54
CA ASP A 42 43.44 30.82 -26.51
C ASP A 42 42.00 31.14 -26.93
N LYS A 43 41.09 31.15 -25.94
CA LYS A 43 39.66 31.44 -26.16
C LYS A 43 39.21 32.55 -25.23
N ALA A 44 38.50 33.51 -25.78
CA ALA A 44 37.81 34.52 -24.98
C ALA A 44 36.40 34.00 -24.62
N ASP A 45 35.93 34.27 -23.39
CA ASP A 45 34.57 33.92 -22.99
C ASP A 45 33.55 34.81 -23.75
N PRO A 46 32.65 34.21 -24.56
CA PRO A 46 31.62 34.91 -25.34
C PRO A 46 30.76 35.88 -24.52
N ALA A 47 30.50 35.57 -23.25
CA ALA A 47 29.62 36.38 -22.39
C ALA A 47 30.14 37.80 -22.20
N ASN A 48 31.47 37.99 -22.28
CA ASN A 48 32.08 39.32 -22.19
C ASN A 48 31.70 40.26 -23.34
N PHE A 49 31.17 39.74 -24.46
CA PHE A 49 30.92 40.52 -25.66
C PHE A 49 29.44 40.74 -25.98
N LEU A 50 28.51 40.16 -25.21
CA LEU A 50 27.06 40.29 -25.44
C LEU A 50 26.61 41.76 -25.51
N HIS A 51 27.14 42.58 -24.61
CA HIS A 51 26.83 44.01 -24.52
C HIS A 51 27.25 44.84 -25.75
N LEU A 52 28.07 44.29 -26.66
CA LEU A 52 28.47 44.97 -27.88
C LEU A 52 27.33 45.01 -28.92
N PHE A 53 26.38 44.08 -28.82
CA PHE A 53 25.32 43.88 -29.82
C PHE A 53 23.97 44.48 -29.43
N VAL A 54 23.92 45.41 -28.47
CA VAL A 54 22.67 46.00 -27.93
C VAL A 54 21.71 46.50 -29.02
N SER A 55 22.22 46.98 -30.15
CA SER A 55 21.42 47.46 -31.30
C SER A 55 21.50 46.57 -32.55
N HIS A 56 22.10 45.38 -32.44
CA HIS A 56 22.46 44.50 -33.55
C HIS A 56 21.99 43.06 -33.26
N ARG A 57 20.68 42.89 -33.03
CA ARG A 57 20.07 41.60 -32.62
C ARG A 57 20.33 40.45 -33.60
N ALA A 58 20.34 40.73 -34.90
CA ALA A 58 20.59 39.71 -35.93
C ALA A 58 22.02 39.14 -35.82
N GLN A 59 23.01 40.01 -35.66
CA GLN A 59 24.41 39.62 -35.49
C GLN A 59 24.66 38.94 -34.14
N LEU A 60 23.96 39.37 -33.08
CA LEU A 60 24.00 38.67 -31.80
C LEU A 60 23.50 37.24 -31.95
N ARG A 61 22.40 37.03 -32.67
CA ARG A 61 21.82 35.70 -32.89
C ARG A 61 22.83 34.81 -33.62
N GLU A 62 23.33 35.31 -34.74
CA GLU A 62 24.31 34.63 -35.59
C GLU A 62 25.58 34.26 -34.81
N PHE A 63 26.05 35.16 -33.95
CA PHE A 63 27.18 34.90 -33.06
C PHE A 63 26.87 33.78 -32.07
N LEU A 64 25.75 33.86 -31.33
CA LEU A 64 25.42 32.88 -30.30
C LEU A 64 25.10 31.50 -30.88
N GLU A 65 24.37 31.42 -31.99
CA GLU A 65 24.09 30.16 -32.70
C GLU A 65 25.37 29.47 -33.15
N TYR A 66 26.33 30.22 -33.70
CA TYR A 66 27.63 29.67 -34.07
C TYR A 66 28.41 29.15 -32.86
N ILE A 67 28.40 29.88 -31.76
CA ILE A 67 29.14 29.51 -30.54
C ILE A 67 28.59 28.21 -29.95
N VAL A 68 27.26 28.06 -29.83
CA VAL A 68 26.65 26.84 -29.28
C VAL A 68 26.74 25.62 -30.20
N ASP A 69 26.92 25.85 -31.51
CA ASP A 69 27.14 24.77 -32.48
C ASP A 69 28.58 24.25 -32.44
N VAL A 70 29.56 25.12 -32.22
CA VAL A 70 30.99 24.76 -32.34
C VAL A 70 31.65 24.43 -30.99
N GLU A 71 31.17 25.00 -29.90
CA GLU A 71 31.81 24.90 -28.57
C GLU A 71 30.83 24.49 -27.47
N THR A 72 31.37 23.91 -26.38
CA THR A 72 30.60 23.73 -25.15
C THR A 72 30.64 25.01 -24.34
N VAL A 73 29.48 25.60 -24.09
CA VAL A 73 29.36 26.89 -23.43
C VAL A 73 29.04 26.71 -21.96
N ALA A 74 30.04 26.95 -21.11
CA ALA A 74 29.90 26.78 -19.66
C ALA A 74 29.12 27.91 -18.99
N ASN A 75 29.16 29.13 -19.56
CA ASN A 75 28.48 30.30 -19.00
C ASN A 75 26.98 30.27 -19.34
N PRO A 76 26.07 30.18 -18.35
CA PRO A 76 24.63 30.10 -18.60
C PRO A 76 24.02 31.33 -19.29
N GLN A 77 24.67 32.50 -19.18
CA GLN A 77 24.17 33.76 -19.72
C GLN A 77 24.00 33.71 -21.25
N ILE A 78 25.04 33.28 -21.97
CA ILE A 78 24.96 32.08 -22.80
C ILE A 78 23.62 31.64 -23.39
N GLY A 79 23.24 30.45 -22.95
CA GLY A 79 22.01 29.76 -23.30
C GLY A 79 20.78 30.60 -22.98
N ASN A 80 20.74 31.29 -21.84
CA ASN A 80 19.58 32.10 -21.46
C ASN A 80 19.29 33.22 -22.48
N THR A 81 20.34 33.92 -22.93
CA THR A 81 20.21 35.00 -23.94
C THR A 81 19.74 34.44 -25.28
N LEU A 82 20.32 33.32 -25.73
CA LEU A 82 19.90 32.69 -26.98
C LEU A 82 18.47 32.14 -26.88
N LEU A 83 18.10 31.56 -25.73
CA LEU A 83 16.75 31.05 -25.46
C LEU A 83 15.72 32.18 -25.48
N GLU A 84 15.99 33.32 -24.83
CA GLU A 84 15.14 34.51 -24.88
C GLU A 84 14.95 34.99 -26.34
N MET A 85 16.03 34.97 -27.13
CA MET A 85 15.97 35.39 -28.52
C MET A 85 15.11 34.46 -29.38
N VAL A 86 15.25 33.13 -29.22
CA VAL A 86 14.46 32.12 -29.94
C VAL A 86 13.00 32.14 -29.49
N LEU A 87 12.74 32.25 -28.18
CA LEU A 87 11.39 32.41 -27.61
C LEU A 87 10.72 33.70 -28.11
N GLY A 88 11.48 34.78 -28.29
CA GLY A 88 10.98 36.05 -28.82
C GLY A 88 10.53 36.00 -30.27
N ASP A 89 10.93 34.97 -31.04
CA ASP A 89 10.52 34.78 -32.43
C ASP A 89 9.27 33.89 -32.56
N VAL A 90 8.93 33.15 -31.50
CA VAL A 90 7.69 32.38 -31.40
C VAL A 90 6.51 33.36 -31.52
N GLY A 91 5.82 33.30 -32.66
CA GLY A 91 4.66 34.16 -32.95
C GLY A 91 4.96 35.51 -33.60
N ARG A 92 6.22 35.84 -33.93
CA ARG A 92 6.61 37.12 -34.57
C ARG A 92 7.15 37.01 -36.00
N SER A 93 6.99 35.88 -36.67
CA SER A 93 7.39 35.78 -38.08
C SER A 93 6.61 36.81 -38.93
N PRO A 94 7.27 37.67 -39.73
CA PRO A 94 6.59 38.59 -40.64
C PRO A 94 5.71 37.85 -41.68
N ALA A 95 5.99 36.56 -41.94
CA ALA A 95 5.15 35.72 -42.80
C ALA A 95 3.78 35.39 -42.16
N ALA A 96 3.69 35.33 -40.82
CA ALA A 96 2.46 34.94 -40.13
C ALA A 96 1.37 36.03 -40.13
N ALA A 97 1.68 37.25 -40.60
CA ALA A 97 0.74 38.36 -40.71
C ALA A 97 0.06 38.45 -42.09
N GLU A 98 0.63 37.83 -43.13
CA GLU A 98 0.11 37.89 -44.51
C GLU A 98 -0.26 36.51 -45.11
N GLU A 99 0.10 35.39 -44.46
CA GLU A 99 -0.21 34.03 -44.96
C GLU A 99 -1.56 33.48 -44.47
N ASP A 100 -2.16 32.63 -45.31
CA ASP A 100 -3.48 32.03 -45.14
C ASP A 100 -3.60 31.25 -43.81
N ALA A 101 -4.82 31.19 -43.27
CA ALA A 101 -5.10 30.57 -41.97
C ALA A 101 -4.69 29.08 -41.86
N GLU A 102 -4.40 28.42 -42.98
CA GLU A 102 -3.98 27.01 -43.04
C GLU A 102 -2.49 26.79 -42.72
N ASP A 103 -1.60 27.77 -42.94
CA ASP A 103 -0.14 27.61 -42.76
C ASP A 103 0.36 28.05 -41.37
N LYS A 104 -0.46 28.82 -40.65
CA LYS A 104 -0.18 29.29 -39.28
C LYS A 104 0.19 28.17 -38.28
N PRO A 105 -0.45 26.98 -38.29
CA PRO A 105 -0.07 25.85 -37.43
C PRO A 105 1.33 25.30 -37.74
N ILE A 106 1.72 25.30 -39.02
CA ILE A 106 3.01 24.76 -39.48
C ILE A 106 4.16 25.65 -38.99
N ILE A 107 4.00 26.97 -39.10
CA ILE A 107 5.00 27.97 -38.66
C ILE A 107 5.19 27.95 -37.14
N MET A 108 4.11 27.78 -36.38
CA MET A 108 4.20 27.65 -34.91
C MET A 108 4.95 26.36 -34.53
N ALA A 109 4.68 25.24 -35.20
CA ALA A 109 5.38 23.98 -34.96
C ALA A 109 6.88 24.05 -35.27
N THR A 110 7.29 24.77 -36.32
CA THR A 110 8.72 24.96 -36.64
C THR A 110 9.46 25.80 -35.61
N ASN A 111 8.80 26.79 -35.01
CA ASN A 111 9.41 27.63 -33.98
C ASN A 111 9.52 26.91 -32.62
N GLU A 112 8.53 26.07 -32.28
CA GLU A 112 8.60 25.20 -31.09
C GLU A 112 9.74 24.17 -31.20
N ALA A 113 9.94 23.58 -32.37
CA ALA A 113 11.03 22.65 -32.61
C ALA A 113 12.41 23.29 -32.41
N ALA A 114 12.59 24.57 -32.76
CA ALA A 114 13.83 25.30 -32.54
C ALA A 114 14.12 25.53 -31.04
N VAL A 115 13.10 25.85 -30.24
CA VAL A 115 13.24 25.99 -28.78
C VAL A 115 13.63 24.65 -28.15
N LEU A 116 12.97 23.57 -28.54
CA LEU A 116 13.27 22.23 -28.01
C LEU A 116 14.67 21.75 -28.41
N ALA A 117 15.07 21.94 -29.67
CA ALA A 117 16.40 21.58 -30.14
C ALA A 117 17.51 22.34 -29.40
N LEU A 118 17.24 23.59 -29.02
CA LEU A 118 18.15 24.39 -28.21
C LEU A 118 18.22 23.87 -26.76
N LEU A 119 17.08 23.61 -26.11
CA LEU A 119 17.02 23.07 -24.74
C LEU A 119 17.65 21.66 -24.63
N ASP A 120 17.52 20.84 -25.67
CA ASP A 120 18.10 19.50 -25.74
C ASP A 120 19.60 19.50 -26.13
N ASN A 121 20.19 20.65 -26.46
CA ASN A 121 21.59 20.73 -26.85
C ASN A 121 22.52 20.52 -25.63
N PRO A 122 23.27 19.41 -25.56
CA PRO A 122 24.10 19.10 -24.39
C PRO A 122 25.31 20.05 -24.23
N ARG A 123 25.62 20.85 -25.26
CA ARG A 123 26.71 21.83 -25.26
C ARG A 123 26.31 23.16 -24.61
N VAL A 124 25.03 23.37 -24.33
CA VAL A 124 24.52 24.62 -23.76
C VAL A 124 24.12 24.41 -22.31
N LYS A 125 24.53 25.36 -21.46
CA LYS A 125 24.08 25.45 -20.07
C LYS A 125 23.11 26.61 -19.91
N TYR A 126 22.19 26.43 -18.99
CA TYR A 126 21.16 27.38 -18.62
C TYR A 126 21.18 27.58 -17.11
N ASP A 127 20.72 28.76 -16.69
CA ASP A 127 20.24 28.91 -15.32
C ASP A 127 18.80 28.43 -15.36
N GLU A 128 18.50 27.36 -14.62
CA GLU A 128 17.22 26.65 -14.73
C GLU A 128 16.05 27.55 -14.34
N ASP A 129 16.20 28.37 -13.29
CA ASP A 129 15.17 29.30 -12.84
C ASP A 129 14.93 30.40 -13.88
N HIS A 130 16.00 30.98 -14.43
CA HIS A 130 15.89 32.00 -15.47
C HIS A 130 15.25 31.44 -16.75
N ALA A 131 15.64 30.24 -17.19
CA ALA A 131 15.06 29.61 -18.37
C ALA A 131 13.55 29.35 -18.20
N LEU A 132 13.12 28.89 -17.02
CA LEU A 132 11.70 28.69 -16.71
C LEU A 132 10.92 30.02 -16.70
N ILE A 133 11.50 31.08 -16.12
CA ILE A 133 10.89 32.42 -16.12
C ILE A 133 10.74 32.92 -17.57
N LEU A 134 11.76 32.76 -18.42
CA LEU A 134 11.70 33.17 -19.83
C LEU A 134 10.62 32.40 -20.60
N MET A 135 10.53 31.08 -20.42
CA MET A 135 9.49 30.26 -21.04
C MET A 135 8.08 30.70 -20.60
N GLN A 136 7.91 31.01 -19.31
CA GLN A 136 6.64 31.51 -18.78
C GLN A 136 6.29 32.91 -19.30
N MET A 137 7.26 33.83 -19.35
CA MET A 137 7.06 35.20 -19.86
C MET A 137 6.64 35.23 -21.33
N HIS A 138 7.04 34.22 -22.10
CA HIS A 138 6.69 34.06 -23.51
C HIS A 138 5.50 33.12 -23.76
N ASP A 139 4.74 32.75 -22.72
CA ASP A 139 3.59 31.83 -22.79
C ASP A 139 3.91 30.47 -23.46
N PHE A 140 5.19 30.06 -23.44
CA PHE A 140 5.64 28.83 -24.08
C PHE A 140 5.21 27.62 -23.26
N LYS A 141 4.18 26.91 -23.74
CA LYS A 141 3.69 25.65 -23.17
C LYS A 141 4.10 24.53 -24.10
N PRO A 142 5.16 23.76 -23.78
CA PRO A 142 5.56 22.64 -24.62
C PRO A 142 4.44 21.60 -24.60
N HIS A 143 3.68 21.56 -25.68
CA HIS A 143 2.67 20.53 -25.90
C HIS A 143 3.40 19.20 -26.00
N TYR A 144 3.32 18.41 -24.92
CA TYR A 144 3.84 17.05 -24.83
C TYR A 144 5.31 16.93 -25.23
N HIS A 145 6.26 17.12 -24.30
CA HIS A 145 7.56 16.39 -24.22
C HIS A 145 8.59 16.97 -23.23
N LEU A 146 8.20 17.69 -22.16
CA LEU A 146 9.12 17.83 -21.01
C LEU A 146 9.11 16.56 -20.16
N LYS A 147 9.94 15.59 -20.57
CA LYS A 147 10.33 14.44 -19.74
C LYS A 147 11.77 14.56 -19.19
N CYS A 148 12.47 15.67 -19.43
CA CYS A 148 13.90 15.80 -19.10
C CYS A 148 14.30 16.94 -18.15
N LEU A 149 13.36 17.70 -17.57
CA LEU A 149 13.64 18.49 -16.37
C LEU A 149 12.81 17.90 -15.24
N ILE A 150 13.40 16.95 -14.52
CA ILE A 150 12.86 16.51 -13.24
C ILE A 150 13.11 17.66 -12.26
N VAL A 151 12.21 18.64 -12.27
CA VAL A 151 12.00 19.47 -11.08
C VAL A 151 11.39 18.50 -10.07
N GLU A 152 12.10 18.20 -8.99
CA GLU A 152 11.50 17.47 -7.87
C GLU A 152 10.33 18.33 -7.36
N ILE A 153 9.11 17.98 -7.75
CA ILE A 153 7.90 18.63 -7.23
C ILE A 153 7.85 18.26 -5.75
N THR A 154 8.11 19.23 -4.86
CA THR A 154 8.12 19.03 -3.40
C THR A 154 6.85 19.51 -2.71
N ASP A 155 6.05 20.34 -3.37
CA ASP A 155 4.81 20.92 -2.84
C ASP A 155 3.65 20.82 -3.87
N GLY A 156 2.44 21.24 -3.49
CA GLY A 156 1.27 21.15 -4.37
C GLY A 156 0.60 19.77 -4.44
N TYR A 157 1.02 18.80 -3.62
CA TYR A 157 0.36 17.51 -3.51
C TYR A 157 -0.99 17.62 -2.79
N CYS A 158 -2.00 16.93 -3.33
CA CYS A 158 -3.26 16.65 -2.63
C CYS A 158 -3.23 15.21 -2.12
N VAL A 159 -3.61 15.01 -0.86
CA VAL A 159 -3.70 13.67 -0.25
C VAL A 159 -5.16 13.34 0.01
N ASP A 160 -5.67 12.40 -0.78
CA ASP A 160 -7.05 11.92 -0.65
C ASP A 160 -7.11 10.51 -0.05
N PHE A 161 -7.96 10.34 0.97
CA PHE A 161 -8.25 9.01 1.53
C PHE A 161 -9.26 8.27 0.66
N VAL A 162 -8.78 7.28 -0.10
CA VAL A 162 -9.64 6.45 -0.96
C VAL A 162 -10.53 5.53 -0.12
N TRP A 163 -11.82 5.86 -0.02
CA TRP A 163 -12.81 4.99 0.62
C TRP A 163 -13.09 3.75 -0.25
N LYS A 164 -13.14 2.57 0.38
CA LYS A 164 -13.48 1.30 -0.28
C LYS A 164 -14.63 0.61 0.44
N ALA A 165 -15.67 0.23 -0.29
CA ALA A 165 -16.88 -0.40 0.23
C ALA A 165 -16.70 -1.87 0.65
N THR A 166 -15.56 -2.49 0.35
CA THR A 166 -15.37 -3.96 0.36
C THR A 166 -15.78 -4.64 1.68
N SER A 167 -15.53 -4.02 2.83
CA SER A 167 -15.95 -4.58 4.13
C SER A 167 -17.48 -4.62 4.25
N PHE A 168 -18.16 -3.53 3.90
CA PHE A 168 -19.62 -3.42 3.91
C PHE A 168 -20.27 -4.33 2.86
N ASP A 169 -19.70 -4.43 1.67
CA ASP A 169 -20.20 -5.32 0.62
C ASP A 169 -20.17 -6.79 1.08
N ARG A 170 -19.09 -7.19 1.78
CA ARG A 170 -18.97 -8.53 2.35
C ARG A 170 -19.96 -8.79 3.49
N MET A 171 -20.20 -7.79 4.35
CA MET A 171 -21.24 -7.88 5.39
C MET A 171 -22.64 -8.04 4.79
N GLN A 172 -22.97 -7.24 3.78
CA GLN A 172 -24.26 -7.32 3.07
C GLN A 172 -24.42 -8.66 2.35
N SER A 173 -23.36 -9.12 1.68
CA SER A 173 -23.33 -10.44 1.03
C SER A 173 -23.51 -11.58 2.04
N ALA A 174 -22.91 -11.48 3.23
CA ALA A 174 -23.07 -12.47 4.29
C ALA A 174 -24.51 -12.51 4.82
N MET A 175 -25.13 -11.35 5.07
CA MET A 175 -26.55 -11.28 5.47
C MET A 175 -27.48 -11.83 4.39
N LYS A 176 -27.21 -11.54 3.11
CA LYS A 176 -27.95 -12.13 1.98
C LYS A 176 -27.80 -13.65 1.97
N THR A 177 -26.57 -14.15 2.08
CA THR A 177 -26.27 -15.59 2.09
C THR A 177 -26.97 -16.29 3.26
N PHE A 178 -26.94 -15.69 4.45
CA PHE A 178 -27.67 -16.18 5.63
C PHE A 178 -29.18 -16.29 5.39
N ALA A 179 -29.77 -15.39 4.61
CA ALA A 179 -31.19 -15.36 4.34
C ALA A 179 -31.64 -16.30 3.20
N VAL A 180 -30.77 -16.58 2.21
CA VAL A 180 -31.17 -17.28 0.97
C VAL A 180 -30.52 -18.64 0.76
N ASP A 181 -29.38 -18.93 1.42
CA ASP A 181 -28.66 -20.19 1.28
C ASP A 181 -28.82 -21.04 2.55
N ASP A 182 -29.74 -22.00 2.51
CA ASP A 182 -30.01 -22.96 3.59
C ASP A 182 -28.79 -23.88 3.88
N THR A 183 -27.78 -23.87 3.03
CA THR A 183 -26.53 -24.65 3.19
C THR A 183 -25.36 -23.81 3.72
N SER A 184 -25.60 -22.53 4.03
CA SER A 184 -24.60 -21.59 4.57
C SER A 184 -24.20 -21.91 6.01
N LEU A 185 -25.06 -22.59 6.77
CA LEU A 185 -24.80 -23.09 8.13
C LEU A 185 -25.86 -24.13 8.51
N THR A 186 -25.66 -24.87 9.59
CA THR A 186 -26.63 -25.90 10.03
C THR A 186 -27.93 -25.29 10.55
N GLY A 187 -29.07 -25.97 10.35
CA GLY A 187 -30.37 -25.52 10.89
C GLY A 187 -30.38 -25.22 12.40
N TYR A 188 -29.62 -25.98 13.21
CA TYR A 188 -29.45 -25.67 14.64
C TYR A 188 -28.86 -24.27 14.87
N LEU A 189 -27.75 -23.96 14.19
CA LEU A 189 -27.10 -22.64 14.25
C LEU A 189 -28.04 -21.55 13.72
N TYR A 190 -28.77 -21.82 12.63
CA TYR A 190 -29.71 -20.86 12.05
C TYR A 190 -30.76 -20.41 13.06
N HIS A 191 -31.46 -21.38 13.66
CA HIS A 191 -32.48 -21.11 14.65
C HIS A 191 -31.92 -20.50 15.94
N LYS A 192 -30.74 -20.94 16.41
CA LYS A 192 -30.09 -20.32 17.58
C LYS A 192 -29.69 -18.87 17.32
N LEU A 193 -29.16 -18.55 16.15
CA LEU A 193 -28.79 -17.18 15.80
C LEU A 193 -30.02 -16.25 15.69
N LEU A 194 -31.16 -16.77 15.23
CA LEU A 194 -32.44 -16.05 15.22
C LEU A 194 -33.10 -15.91 16.60
N GLY A 195 -32.56 -16.57 17.63
CA GLY A 195 -33.13 -16.55 18.98
C GLY A 195 -34.35 -17.43 19.16
N HIS A 196 -34.57 -18.41 18.27
CA HIS A 196 -35.63 -19.39 18.45
C HIS A 196 -35.28 -20.37 19.58
N GLU A 197 -36.31 -20.91 20.22
CA GLU A 197 -36.13 -22.04 21.15
C GLU A 197 -35.81 -23.30 20.34
N VAL A 198 -34.69 -23.94 20.69
CA VAL A 198 -34.20 -25.16 20.03
C VAL A 198 -33.61 -26.04 21.11
N GLU A 199 -33.95 -27.33 21.08
CA GLU A 199 -33.37 -28.33 21.95
C GLU A 199 -31.84 -28.36 21.82
N MET A 200 -31.15 -28.45 22.96
CA MET A 200 -29.69 -28.43 22.98
C MET A 200 -29.15 -29.66 22.25
N GLN A 201 -28.45 -29.44 21.14
CA GLN A 201 -27.74 -30.48 20.43
C GLN A 201 -26.34 -30.65 21.02
N THR A 202 -25.88 -31.89 21.13
CA THR A 202 -24.53 -32.22 21.56
C THR A 202 -23.81 -33.07 20.51
N PHE A 203 -22.52 -32.86 20.35
CA PHE A 203 -21.69 -33.69 19.50
C PHE A 203 -21.25 -34.95 20.24
N ARG A 204 -21.35 -36.10 19.57
CA ARG A 204 -20.73 -37.34 20.04
C ARG A 204 -19.23 -37.26 19.82
N THR A 205 -18.47 -36.96 20.87
CA THR A 205 -17.01 -37.00 20.82
C THR A 205 -16.53 -38.45 20.87
N LYS A 206 -15.90 -38.95 19.79
CA LYS A 206 -15.28 -40.28 19.78
C LYS A 206 -13.98 -40.25 20.61
N GLY A 207 -14.00 -40.88 21.78
CA GLY A 207 -12.84 -41.54 22.39
C GLY A 207 -11.71 -40.72 23.03
N HIS A 208 -11.62 -39.39 22.86
CA HIS A 208 -10.50 -38.60 23.43
C HIS A 208 -10.89 -37.67 24.59
N ALA A 209 -12.04 -37.91 25.23
CA ALA A 209 -12.46 -37.15 26.42
C ALA A 209 -11.67 -37.53 27.71
N ALA A 210 -10.67 -38.41 27.61
CA ALA A 210 -10.00 -39.01 28.76
C ALA A 210 -8.69 -38.27 29.09
N THR A 211 -8.73 -37.53 30.21
CA THR A 211 -7.58 -37.15 31.08
C THR A 211 -6.37 -36.46 30.43
N GLY A 212 -6.23 -35.16 30.69
CA GLY A 212 -5.01 -34.39 30.40
C GLY A 212 -4.87 -33.92 28.95
N LEU A 213 -5.70 -32.96 28.51
CA LEU A 213 -5.46 -32.25 27.25
C LEU A 213 -4.18 -31.41 27.38
N SER A 214 -3.05 -32.01 27.05
CA SER A 214 -1.79 -31.31 26.79
C SER A 214 -1.64 -31.15 25.29
N VAL A 215 -1.43 -29.92 24.83
CA VAL A 215 -1.20 -29.61 23.41
C VAL A 215 0.28 -29.26 23.23
N PRO A 216 1.00 -29.92 22.31
CA PRO A 216 2.40 -29.59 22.06
C PRO A 216 2.61 -28.10 21.79
N GLY A 217 3.69 -27.53 22.31
CA GLY A 217 4.05 -26.13 22.09
C GLY A 217 3.16 -25.10 22.80
N LEU A 218 2.28 -25.54 23.71
CA LEU A 218 1.41 -24.66 24.51
C LEU A 218 1.51 -25.00 26.00
N PRO A 219 1.28 -24.02 26.91
CA PRO A 219 1.23 -24.25 28.35
C PRO A 219 0.10 -25.20 28.75
N GLU A 220 0.26 -25.87 29.89
CA GLU A 220 -0.81 -26.68 30.47
C GLU A 220 -2.05 -25.82 30.80
N LEU A 221 -3.23 -26.39 30.50
CA LEU A 221 -4.50 -25.73 30.73
C LEU A 221 -4.87 -25.79 32.22
N ASN A 222 -5.27 -24.65 32.77
CA ASN A 222 -5.89 -24.62 34.10
C ASN A 222 -7.31 -25.23 34.07
N PRO A 223 -7.92 -25.52 35.24
CA PRO A 223 -9.24 -26.16 35.30
C PRO A 223 -10.36 -25.42 34.56
N SER A 224 -10.35 -24.08 34.56
CA SER A 224 -11.37 -23.29 33.85
C SER A 224 -11.20 -23.36 32.32
N GLN A 225 -9.95 -23.38 31.84
CA GLN A 225 -9.63 -23.57 30.43
C GLN A 225 -9.99 -25.00 29.98
N LEU A 226 -9.64 -26.01 30.77
CA LEU A 226 -9.97 -27.41 30.47
C LEU A 226 -11.49 -27.62 30.41
N LEU A 227 -12.23 -26.99 31.33
CA LEU A 227 -13.70 -27.03 31.32
C LEU A 227 -14.27 -26.34 30.07
N ALA A 228 -13.74 -25.18 29.69
CA ALA A 228 -14.15 -24.48 28.47
C ALA A 228 -13.90 -25.33 27.22
N VAL A 229 -12.69 -25.89 27.06
CA VAL A 229 -12.35 -26.74 25.91
C VAL A 229 -13.24 -27.97 25.84
N LYS A 230 -13.47 -28.66 26.97
CA LYS A 230 -14.36 -29.82 27.02
C LYS A 230 -15.81 -29.47 26.65
N GLY A 231 -16.31 -28.33 27.14
CA GLY A 231 -17.67 -27.86 26.84
C GLY A 231 -17.84 -27.49 25.38
N VAL A 232 -16.89 -26.75 24.82
CA VAL A 232 -16.89 -26.32 23.42
C VAL A 232 -16.88 -27.51 22.47
N LEU A 233 -16.05 -28.53 22.71
CA LEU A 233 -15.97 -29.70 21.84
C LEU A 233 -17.28 -30.52 21.77
N GLN A 234 -18.22 -30.28 22.68
CA GLN A 234 -19.49 -30.99 22.76
C GLN A 234 -20.69 -30.19 22.23
N GLN A 235 -20.53 -28.90 21.92
CA GLN A 235 -21.64 -28.00 21.57
C GLN A 235 -21.48 -27.41 20.17
N PRO A 236 -22.55 -27.28 19.36
CA PRO A 236 -22.45 -26.63 18.05
C PRO A 236 -22.19 -25.13 18.10
N LEU A 237 -22.61 -24.46 19.17
CA LEU A 237 -22.37 -23.04 19.41
C LEU A 237 -21.91 -22.87 20.85
N SER A 238 -20.76 -22.22 21.03
CA SER A 238 -20.23 -21.91 22.35
C SER A 238 -19.63 -20.52 22.41
N LEU A 239 -19.83 -19.87 23.56
CA LEU A 239 -19.20 -18.60 23.90
C LEU A 239 -18.15 -18.85 24.98
N ILE A 240 -16.93 -18.35 24.78
CA ILE A 240 -15.91 -18.29 25.83
C ILE A 240 -15.74 -16.82 26.21
N GLN A 241 -15.88 -16.52 27.51
CA GLN A 241 -15.54 -15.22 28.06
C GLN A 241 -14.18 -15.29 28.76
N GLY A 242 -13.18 -14.58 28.22
CA GLY A 242 -11.87 -14.46 28.85
C GLY A 242 -10.74 -14.11 27.87
N PRO A 243 -9.55 -13.75 28.38
CA PRO A 243 -8.40 -13.41 27.54
C PRO A 243 -7.82 -14.64 26.79
N PRO A 244 -7.20 -14.44 25.60
CA PRO A 244 -7.13 -15.48 24.56
C PRO A 244 -6.08 -16.60 24.79
N GLY A 245 -6.47 -17.85 24.48
CA GLY A 245 -5.54 -18.96 24.23
C GLY A 245 -6.13 -20.39 24.30
N THR A 246 -5.94 -21.13 23.19
CA THR A 246 -5.73 -22.62 23.06
C THR A 246 -6.94 -23.57 23.29
N GLY A 247 -7.19 -24.71 22.63
CA GLY A 247 -6.53 -25.59 21.64
C GLY A 247 -7.48 -26.79 21.31
N LYS A 248 -7.25 -27.55 20.21
CA LYS A 248 -8.24 -28.25 19.34
C LYS A 248 -8.41 -29.80 19.51
N GLN A 249 -9.45 -30.40 18.87
CA GLN A 249 -9.37 -31.25 17.63
C GLN A 249 -10.67 -32.02 17.28
N ASN A 250 -11.09 -31.95 16.00
CA ASN A 250 -11.92 -32.94 15.31
C ASN A 250 -11.67 -32.82 13.78
N ASN A 251 -11.64 -33.94 13.04
CA ASN A 251 -11.27 -34.03 11.62
C ASN A 251 -11.96 -32.99 10.70
N GLY A 252 -11.20 -32.02 10.19
CA GLY A 252 -11.61 -31.04 9.18
C GLY A 252 -10.80 -29.74 9.25
N GLN A 253 -10.68 -29.03 8.13
CA GLN A 253 -10.05 -27.70 8.07
C GLN A 253 -10.82 -26.69 8.94
N VAL A 254 -10.09 -25.91 9.74
CA VAL A 254 -10.66 -24.93 10.68
C VAL A 254 -10.43 -23.51 10.17
N LEU A 255 -11.49 -22.69 10.16
CA LEU A 255 -11.38 -21.25 9.93
C LEU A 255 -11.23 -20.52 11.27
N VAL A 256 -10.17 -19.73 11.40
CA VAL A 256 -9.91 -18.91 12.59
C VAL A 256 -9.93 -17.45 12.18
N THR A 257 -10.77 -16.65 12.83
CA THR A 257 -10.92 -15.23 12.54
C THR A 257 -10.90 -14.34 13.76
N ALA A 258 -10.55 -13.08 13.55
CA ALA A 258 -10.74 -11.99 14.49
C ALA A 258 -10.99 -10.68 13.71
N PRO A 259 -11.62 -9.64 14.31
CA PRO A 259 -11.85 -8.38 13.61
C PRO A 259 -10.53 -7.63 13.28
N SER A 260 -9.51 -7.73 14.13
CA SER A 260 -8.24 -7.00 13.95
C SER A 260 -7.12 -7.90 13.41
N ASN A 261 -6.23 -7.34 12.58
CA ASN A 261 -5.10 -8.10 12.02
C ASN A 261 -4.13 -8.55 13.12
N ILE A 262 -3.89 -7.74 14.14
CA ILE A 262 -2.98 -8.06 15.26
C ILE A 262 -3.49 -9.28 16.04
N ALA A 263 -4.80 -9.35 16.32
CA ALA A 263 -5.39 -10.51 16.97
C ALA A 263 -5.24 -11.78 16.11
N VAL A 264 -5.47 -11.67 14.79
CA VAL A 264 -5.26 -12.81 13.87
C VAL A 264 -3.80 -13.25 13.86
N ASP A 265 -2.85 -12.32 13.84
CA ASP A 265 -1.42 -12.64 13.77
C ASP A 265 -0.94 -13.35 15.05
N HIS A 266 -1.34 -12.87 16.24
CA HIS A 266 -1.05 -13.56 17.52
C HIS A 266 -1.68 -14.95 17.61
N LEU A 267 -2.90 -15.14 17.10
CA LEU A 267 -3.52 -16.45 17.02
C LEU A 267 -2.79 -17.36 16.04
N THR A 268 -2.39 -16.82 14.89
CA THR A 268 -1.66 -17.57 13.86
C THR A 268 -0.36 -18.12 14.44
N GLU A 269 0.41 -17.30 15.14
CA GLU A 269 1.67 -17.69 15.81
C GLU A 269 1.44 -18.82 16.83
N LYS A 270 0.49 -18.63 17.76
CA LYS A 270 0.17 -19.64 18.79
C LYS A 270 -0.36 -20.95 18.21
N ILE A 271 -1.08 -20.91 17.08
CA ILE A 271 -1.57 -22.13 16.45
C ILE A 271 -0.44 -22.82 15.69
N ALA A 272 0.45 -22.07 15.04
CA ALA A 272 1.60 -22.64 14.36
C ALA A 272 2.57 -23.34 15.32
N SER A 273 2.73 -22.84 16.55
CA SER A 273 3.55 -23.49 17.58
C SER A 273 3.07 -24.89 17.99
N THR A 274 1.82 -25.25 17.66
CA THR A 274 1.27 -26.59 17.89
C THR A 274 1.70 -27.63 16.85
N GLY A 275 2.44 -27.23 15.82
CA GLY A 275 2.88 -28.09 14.71
C GLY A 275 1.85 -28.29 13.60
N LEU A 276 0.71 -27.59 13.66
CA LEU A 276 -0.32 -27.63 12.61
C LEU A 276 0.09 -26.81 11.38
N LYS A 277 -0.40 -27.21 10.21
CA LYS A 277 -0.22 -26.45 8.96
C LYS A 277 -1.17 -25.25 8.94
N VAL A 278 -0.63 -24.08 9.27
CA VAL A 278 -1.39 -22.82 9.34
C VAL A 278 -1.10 -21.94 8.14
N VAL A 279 -2.14 -21.35 7.55
CA VAL A 279 -2.03 -20.35 6.49
C VAL A 279 -2.71 -19.06 6.93
N ARG A 280 -1.96 -17.95 6.93
CA ARG A 280 -2.47 -16.60 7.18
C ARG A 280 -2.90 -15.93 5.88
N LEU A 281 -4.19 -15.74 5.67
CA LEU A 281 -4.73 -15.05 4.50
C LEU A 281 -4.87 -13.54 4.75
N ALA A 282 -3.92 -12.76 4.28
CA ALA A 282 -3.98 -11.29 4.34
C ALA A 282 -4.72 -10.68 3.14
N ALA A 283 -5.30 -9.49 3.33
CA ALA A 283 -5.83 -8.69 2.24
C ALA A 283 -4.68 -8.26 1.30
N LYS A 284 -4.94 -8.17 -0.01
CA LYS A 284 -3.92 -7.81 -1.01
C LYS A 284 -3.23 -6.47 -0.73
N SER A 285 -3.96 -5.49 -0.20
CA SER A 285 -3.43 -4.18 0.20
C SER A 285 -2.48 -4.24 1.41
N ARG A 286 -2.34 -5.41 2.06
CA ARG A 286 -1.45 -5.64 3.20
C ARG A 286 -0.30 -6.60 2.88
N GLU A 287 -0.13 -7.04 1.62
CA GLU A 287 0.97 -7.93 1.24
C GLU A 287 2.36 -7.26 1.38
N ALA A 288 2.42 -5.93 1.42
CA ALA A 288 3.66 -5.17 1.66
C ALA A 288 3.87 -4.76 3.13
N VAL A 289 2.96 -5.14 4.03
CA VAL A 289 3.03 -4.77 5.46
C VAL A 289 3.72 -5.89 6.23
N THR A 290 4.75 -5.55 6.99
CA THR A 290 5.49 -6.50 7.83
C THR A 290 4.60 -7.07 8.95
N SER A 291 4.81 -8.34 9.28
CA SER A 291 4.07 -9.06 10.33
C SER A 291 4.93 -10.12 10.98
N ILE A 292 4.70 -10.39 12.27
CA ILE A 292 5.38 -11.46 13.03
C ILE A 292 5.16 -12.86 12.42
N VAL A 293 4.09 -13.04 11.64
CA VAL A 293 3.74 -14.29 10.96
C VAL A 293 3.87 -14.20 9.45
N GLU A 294 4.74 -13.31 8.94
CA GLU A 294 4.94 -13.10 7.50
C GLU A 294 5.24 -14.41 6.75
N HIS A 295 6.08 -15.27 7.33
CA HIS A 295 6.43 -16.59 6.79
C HIS A 295 5.22 -17.56 6.68
N LEU A 296 4.13 -17.30 7.41
CA LEU A 296 2.89 -18.08 7.35
C LEU A 296 1.85 -17.45 6.42
N THR A 297 2.13 -16.29 5.84
CA THR A 297 1.16 -15.63 4.96
C THR A 297 1.08 -16.31 3.60
N LEU A 298 -0.13 -16.39 3.03
CA LEU A 298 -0.35 -17.07 1.75
C LEU A 298 0.55 -16.54 0.63
N HIS A 299 0.75 -15.22 0.55
CA HIS A 299 1.54 -14.60 -0.51
C HIS A 299 3.04 -14.92 -0.36
N THR A 300 3.57 -14.93 0.87
CA THR A 300 4.96 -15.32 1.13
C THR A 300 5.18 -16.81 0.94
N MET A 301 4.23 -17.66 1.35
CA MET A 301 4.28 -19.10 1.08
C MET A 301 4.34 -19.40 -0.42
N ILE A 302 3.63 -18.64 -1.26
CA ILE A 302 3.70 -18.79 -2.72
C ILE A 302 5.07 -18.41 -3.26
N LYS A 303 5.68 -17.35 -2.73
CA LYS A 303 7.04 -16.93 -3.10
C LYS A 303 8.08 -18.00 -2.76
N SER A 304 7.90 -18.71 -1.64
CA SER A 304 8.82 -19.77 -1.20
C SER A 304 8.57 -21.15 -1.80
N LEU A 305 7.56 -21.32 -2.68
CA LEU A 305 7.29 -22.60 -3.35
C LEU A 305 8.42 -22.97 -4.32
N VAL A 306 9.28 -23.91 -3.92
CA VAL A 306 10.30 -24.52 -4.78
C VAL A 306 9.81 -25.89 -5.25
N SER A 307 9.05 -25.90 -6.34
CA SER A 307 8.64 -27.13 -7.04
C SER A 307 8.89 -26.99 -8.55
N PRO A 308 9.32 -28.06 -9.25
CA PRO A 308 9.45 -28.06 -10.72
C PRO A 308 8.16 -27.60 -11.40
N ASP A 309 7.01 -28.06 -10.90
CA ASP A 309 5.68 -27.76 -11.45
C ASP A 309 5.26 -26.29 -11.27
N LYS A 310 6.00 -25.53 -10.46
CA LYS A 310 5.78 -24.10 -10.19
C LYS A 310 6.87 -23.21 -10.80
N ALA A 311 7.79 -23.75 -11.62
CA ALA A 311 8.86 -22.99 -12.26
C ALA A 311 8.33 -21.82 -13.11
N ASP A 312 7.28 -22.05 -13.90
CA ASP A 312 6.62 -21.02 -14.71
C ASP A 312 6.07 -19.88 -13.85
N LEU A 313 5.42 -20.20 -12.73
CA LEU A 313 4.87 -19.20 -11.81
C LEU A 313 6.00 -18.34 -11.22
N ARG A 314 7.10 -18.97 -10.78
CA ARG A 314 8.27 -18.26 -10.26
C ARG A 314 8.90 -17.32 -11.29
N LYS A 315 9.05 -17.78 -12.54
CA LYS A 315 9.57 -16.96 -13.63
C LYS A 315 8.69 -15.73 -13.88
N LEU A 316 7.37 -15.90 -13.90
CA LEU A 316 6.42 -14.80 -14.08
C LEU A 316 6.39 -13.85 -12.86
N MET A 317 6.56 -14.38 -11.64
CA MET A 317 6.70 -13.56 -10.43
C MET A 317 7.94 -12.67 -10.51
N GLN A 318 9.10 -13.25 -10.85
CA GLN A 318 10.35 -12.52 -10.99
C GLN A 318 10.25 -11.45 -12.08
N LEU A 319 9.75 -11.80 -13.26
CA LEU A 319 9.55 -10.84 -14.36
C LEU A 319 8.67 -9.66 -13.94
N LYS A 320 7.62 -9.92 -13.16
CA LYS A 320 6.73 -8.87 -12.67
C LYS A 320 7.39 -7.98 -11.62
N GLU A 321 8.24 -8.54 -10.76
CA GLU A 321 9.01 -7.77 -9.79
C GLU A 321 10.08 -6.91 -10.49
N ASP A 322 10.74 -7.43 -11.53
CA ASP A 322 11.79 -6.72 -12.26
C ASP A 322 11.24 -5.62 -13.20
N GLN A 323 10.11 -5.85 -13.86
CA GLN A 323 9.55 -4.97 -14.90
C GLN A 323 8.36 -4.12 -14.40
N GLY A 324 7.82 -4.40 -13.22
CA GLY A 324 6.60 -3.77 -12.67
C GLY A 324 5.29 -4.25 -13.31
N GLU A 325 5.31 -4.53 -14.61
CA GLU A 325 4.15 -4.99 -15.39
C GLU A 325 4.49 -6.26 -16.20
N LEU A 326 3.44 -6.99 -16.59
CA LEU A 326 3.54 -8.16 -17.48
C LEU A 326 2.72 -7.91 -18.75
N SER A 327 3.08 -8.60 -19.83
CA SER A 327 2.27 -8.64 -21.04
C SER A 327 0.83 -9.11 -20.73
N SER A 328 -0.15 -8.72 -21.55
CA SER A 328 -1.56 -9.10 -21.30
C SER A 328 -1.79 -10.62 -21.28
N GLN A 329 -0.99 -11.38 -22.05
CA GLN A 329 -1.01 -12.84 -22.06
C GLN A 329 -0.36 -13.42 -20.79
N ASP A 330 0.81 -12.90 -20.42
CA ASP A 330 1.53 -13.34 -19.22
C ASP A 330 0.79 -12.98 -17.94
N GLU A 331 0.13 -11.83 -17.87
CA GLU A 331 -0.68 -11.42 -16.71
C GLU A 331 -1.88 -12.36 -16.52
N LYS A 332 -2.51 -12.83 -17.62
CA LYS A 332 -3.58 -13.85 -17.56
C LYS A 332 -3.03 -15.20 -17.08
N ARG A 333 -1.90 -15.65 -17.63
CA ARG A 333 -1.24 -16.90 -17.25
C ARG A 333 -0.79 -16.86 -15.80
N PHE A 334 -0.15 -15.77 -15.38
CA PHE A 334 0.27 -15.48 -14.02
C PHE A 334 -0.91 -15.55 -13.04
N LYS A 335 -2.03 -14.86 -13.33
CA LYS A 335 -3.23 -14.91 -12.48
C LYS A 335 -3.78 -16.33 -12.34
N SER A 336 -3.80 -17.11 -13.42
CA SER A 336 -4.26 -18.51 -13.40
C SER A 336 -3.36 -19.39 -12.53
N LEU A 337 -2.05 -19.35 -12.77
CA LEU A 337 -1.05 -20.13 -12.02
C LEU A 337 -1.02 -19.72 -10.54
N LYS A 338 -1.05 -18.42 -10.24
CA LYS A 338 -1.11 -17.91 -8.85
C LYS A 338 -2.36 -18.41 -8.15
N ARG A 339 -3.54 -18.35 -8.79
CA ARG A 339 -4.80 -18.87 -8.21
C ARG A 339 -4.74 -20.37 -7.93
N ASN A 340 -4.10 -21.14 -8.80
CA ASN A 340 -3.94 -22.59 -8.61
C ASN A 340 -3.01 -22.89 -7.43
N ALA A 341 -1.89 -22.18 -7.32
CA ALA A 341 -0.97 -22.30 -6.17
C ALA A 341 -1.63 -21.84 -4.85
N GLU A 342 -2.37 -20.72 -4.87
CA GLU A 342 -3.15 -20.25 -3.72
C GLU A 342 -4.13 -21.34 -3.25
N ARG A 343 -4.87 -21.95 -4.18
CA ARG A 343 -5.84 -23.00 -3.88
C ARG A 343 -5.17 -24.24 -3.28
N GLU A 344 -4.06 -24.68 -3.83
CA GLU A 344 -3.33 -25.86 -3.35
C GLU A 344 -2.84 -25.68 -1.90
N ILE A 345 -2.22 -24.53 -1.60
CA ILE A 345 -1.78 -24.20 -0.24
C ILE A 345 -2.98 -24.13 0.71
N LEU A 346 -4.04 -23.42 0.31
CA LEU A 346 -5.24 -23.29 1.13
C LEU A 346 -5.93 -24.64 1.36
N GLN A 347 -5.98 -25.55 0.38
CA GLN A 347 -6.57 -26.88 0.54
C GLN A 347 -5.73 -27.80 1.43
N ALA A 348 -4.41 -27.66 1.43
CA ALA A 348 -3.49 -28.46 2.23
C ALA A 348 -3.39 -27.99 3.70
N ALA A 349 -3.94 -26.83 4.03
CA ALA A 349 -3.88 -26.25 5.37
C ALA A 349 -4.80 -26.97 6.36
N ASP A 350 -4.32 -27.21 7.58
CA ASP A 350 -5.17 -27.62 8.70
C ASP A 350 -6.01 -26.43 9.19
N VAL A 351 -5.47 -25.22 9.06
CA VAL A 351 -6.02 -23.99 9.63
C VAL A 351 -5.81 -22.83 8.68
N ILE A 352 -6.88 -22.08 8.43
CA ILE A 352 -6.82 -20.80 7.73
C ILE A 352 -7.12 -19.70 8.72
N CYS A 353 -6.17 -18.77 8.89
CA CYS A 353 -6.29 -17.60 9.76
C CYS A 353 -6.51 -16.34 8.91
N THR A 354 -7.57 -15.58 9.17
CA THR A 354 -7.90 -14.35 8.43
C THR A 354 -8.70 -13.38 9.29
N THR A 355 -8.86 -12.12 8.90
CA THR A 355 -9.83 -11.26 9.60
C THR A 355 -11.27 -11.70 9.32
N CYS A 356 -12.25 -11.31 10.16
CA CYS A 356 -13.67 -11.61 9.93
C CYS A 356 -14.12 -11.16 8.53
N VAL A 357 -13.82 -9.92 8.14
CA VAL A 357 -14.04 -9.42 6.78
C VAL A 357 -13.22 -10.20 5.74
N GLY A 358 -11.99 -10.57 6.07
CA GLY A 358 -11.11 -11.38 5.22
C GLY A 358 -11.66 -12.76 4.89
N ALA A 359 -12.55 -13.34 5.70
CA ALA A 359 -13.21 -14.61 5.40
C ALA A 359 -14.11 -14.55 4.15
N GLY A 360 -14.57 -13.35 3.76
CA GLY A 360 -15.27 -13.10 2.50
C GLY A 360 -14.35 -12.87 1.29
N ASP A 361 -13.06 -13.22 1.39
CA ASP A 361 -12.13 -13.09 0.26
C ASP A 361 -12.49 -14.07 -0.87
N PRO A 362 -12.48 -13.65 -2.15
CA PRO A 362 -12.79 -14.53 -3.28
C PRO A 362 -11.91 -15.78 -3.37
N ARG A 363 -10.71 -15.78 -2.77
CA ARG A 363 -9.85 -16.97 -2.69
C ARG A 363 -10.45 -18.09 -1.83
N LEU A 364 -11.40 -17.76 -0.94
CA LEU A 364 -12.11 -18.68 -0.06
C LEU A 364 -13.50 -19.07 -0.57
N SER A 365 -13.99 -18.54 -1.71
CA SER A 365 -15.39 -18.72 -2.14
C SER A 365 -15.82 -20.17 -2.38
N ASN A 366 -14.87 -21.06 -2.70
CA ASN A 366 -15.13 -22.49 -2.93
C ASN A 366 -14.81 -23.37 -1.72
N PHE A 367 -14.48 -22.78 -0.58
CA PHE A 367 -14.20 -23.49 0.66
C PHE A 367 -15.46 -23.56 1.52
N ARG A 368 -15.57 -24.62 2.32
CA ARG A 368 -16.62 -24.75 3.33
C ARG A 368 -15.98 -25.11 4.67
N PHE A 369 -16.21 -24.26 5.66
CA PHE A 369 -15.60 -24.35 6.98
C PHE A 369 -16.62 -24.84 7.98
N ARG A 370 -16.56 -26.14 8.30
CA ARG A 370 -17.47 -26.74 9.30
C ARG A 370 -17.19 -26.23 10.71
N GLN A 371 -15.94 -25.86 10.99
CA GLN A 371 -15.47 -25.37 12.28
C GLN A 371 -14.97 -23.94 12.12
N VAL A 372 -15.60 -23.01 12.82
CA VAL A 372 -15.28 -21.58 12.79
C VAL A 372 -14.99 -21.11 14.22
N LEU A 373 -13.81 -20.52 14.43
CA LEU A 373 -13.46 -19.86 15.68
C LEU A 373 -13.32 -18.36 15.41
N ILE A 374 -14.02 -17.55 16.19
CA ILE A 374 -13.98 -16.09 16.12
C ILE A 374 -13.45 -15.56 17.45
N ASP A 375 -12.24 -15.02 17.47
CA ASP A 375 -11.65 -14.36 18.64
C ASP A 375 -11.89 -12.85 18.59
N GLU A 376 -11.86 -12.21 19.75
CA GLU A 376 -12.27 -10.81 19.94
C GLU A 376 -13.64 -10.52 19.32
N ALA A 377 -14.57 -11.48 19.39
CA ALA A 377 -15.87 -11.42 18.73
C ALA A 377 -16.76 -10.28 19.26
N THR A 378 -16.50 -9.79 20.47
CA THR A 378 -17.18 -8.62 21.06
C THR A 378 -16.77 -7.31 20.41
N GLN A 379 -15.62 -7.24 19.75
CA GLN A 379 -15.16 -6.05 19.01
C GLN A 379 -15.75 -5.95 17.60
N ALA A 380 -16.38 -7.02 17.10
CA ALA A 380 -16.96 -7.07 15.75
C ALA A 380 -18.46 -6.76 15.79
N THR A 381 -18.95 -6.07 14.75
CA THR A 381 -20.40 -5.94 14.55
C THR A 381 -21.00 -7.31 14.21
N GLU A 382 -22.28 -7.51 14.47
CA GLU A 382 -22.94 -8.78 14.13
C GLU A 382 -22.84 -9.15 12.63
N PRO A 383 -23.07 -8.25 11.67
CA PRO A 383 -22.87 -8.55 10.25
C PRO A 383 -21.44 -8.93 9.90
N GLU A 384 -20.45 -8.40 10.62
CA GLU A 384 -19.04 -8.76 10.43
C GLU A 384 -18.73 -10.17 10.94
N CYS A 385 -19.24 -10.54 12.12
CA CYS A 385 -19.14 -11.91 12.64
C CYS A 385 -19.84 -12.93 11.74
N LEU A 386 -20.87 -12.52 11.02
CA LEU A 386 -21.64 -13.41 10.15
C LEU A 386 -20.85 -13.88 8.93
N ILE A 387 -19.89 -13.07 8.43
CA ILE A 387 -19.08 -13.36 7.23
C ILE A 387 -18.40 -14.74 7.30
N PRO A 388 -17.64 -15.10 8.37
CA PRO A 388 -17.06 -16.43 8.49
C PRO A 388 -18.10 -17.52 8.82
N ILE A 389 -19.20 -17.20 9.50
CA ILE A 389 -20.21 -18.19 9.92
C ILE A 389 -20.97 -18.76 8.72
N VAL A 390 -21.31 -17.93 7.74
CA VAL A 390 -22.07 -18.35 6.54
C VAL A 390 -21.26 -19.18 5.55
N GLN A 391 -19.99 -19.50 5.86
CA GLN A 391 -19.12 -20.33 5.03
C GLN A 391 -19.33 -21.84 5.27
N GLY A 392 -20.53 -22.27 5.66
CA GLY A 392 -20.86 -23.68 5.92
C GLY A 392 -20.65 -24.13 7.37
N ALA A 393 -20.76 -23.22 8.34
CA ALA A 393 -20.49 -23.54 9.74
C ALA A 393 -21.43 -24.62 10.30
N LYS A 394 -20.83 -25.54 11.06
CA LYS A 394 -21.53 -26.56 11.87
C LYS A 394 -21.18 -26.46 13.35
N HIS A 395 -20.00 -25.95 13.65
CA HIS A 395 -19.47 -25.72 14.97
C HIS A 395 -18.85 -24.31 15.01
N VAL A 396 -19.41 -23.44 15.83
CA VAL A 396 -18.98 -22.04 15.99
C VAL A 396 -18.53 -21.80 17.43
N VAL A 397 -17.31 -21.31 17.58
CA VAL A 397 -16.75 -20.90 18.86
C VAL A 397 -16.49 -19.42 18.80
N MET A 398 -17.13 -18.64 19.68
CA MET A 398 -16.88 -17.22 19.80
C MET A 398 -16.15 -16.95 21.10
N VAL A 399 -15.00 -16.29 21.02
CA VAL A 399 -14.20 -15.86 22.16
C VAL A 399 -14.26 -14.35 22.18
N GLY A 400 -14.50 -13.78 23.36
CA GLY A 400 -14.57 -12.34 23.52
C GLY A 400 -14.87 -11.96 24.96
N ASP A 401 -14.98 -10.66 25.20
CA ASP A 401 -15.28 -10.15 26.53
C ASP A 401 -16.19 -8.94 26.43
N HIS A 402 -17.44 -9.12 26.86
CA HIS A 402 -18.50 -8.11 26.76
C HIS A 402 -18.33 -6.97 27.77
N MET A 403 -17.37 -7.10 28.69
CA MET A 403 -16.95 -6.03 29.61
C MET A 403 -15.82 -5.16 29.02
N GLN A 404 -15.29 -5.50 27.84
CA GLN A 404 -14.26 -4.74 27.13
C GLN A 404 -14.86 -3.90 25.98
N LEU A 405 -14.00 -3.44 25.06
CA LEU A 405 -14.42 -2.62 23.93
C LEU A 405 -15.39 -3.38 23.02
N GLY A 406 -16.53 -2.75 22.73
CA GLY A 406 -17.47 -3.20 21.69
C GLY A 406 -17.07 -2.71 20.29
N PRO A 407 -17.90 -2.99 19.28
CA PRO A 407 -17.64 -2.54 17.92
C PRO A 407 -17.74 -1.02 17.76
N VAL A 408 -16.86 -0.46 16.93
CA VAL A 408 -16.83 0.97 16.62
C VAL A 408 -17.80 1.30 15.50
N VAL A 409 -18.89 2.00 15.82
CA VAL A 409 -19.90 2.43 14.83
C VAL A 409 -19.94 3.95 14.74
N MET A 410 -19.40 4.49 13.65
CA MET A 410 -19.29 5.94 13.42
C MET A 410 -20.66 6.63 13.27
N ASN A 411 -21.61 5.95 12.61
CA ASN A 411 -22.95 6.50 12.42
C ASN A 411 -23.79 6.34 13.70
N LYS A 412 -24.03 7.44 14.40
CA LYS A 412 -24.80 7.47 15.66
C LYS A 412 -26.23 6.93 15.51
N LYS A 413 -26.88 7.08 14.36
CA LYS A 413 -28.22 6.53 14.13
C LYS A 413 -28.17 5.00 14.05
N ALA A 414 -27.18 4.45 13.32
CA ALA A 414 -26.98 3.02 13.21
C ALA A 414 -26.59 2.39 14.56
N ALA A 415 -25.73 3.06 15.34
CA ALA A 415 -25.38 2.63 16.69
C ALA A 415 -26.62 2.59 17.60
N LYS A 416 -27.44 3.65 17.61
CA LYS A 416 -28.70 3.68 18.38
C LYS A 416 -29.70 2.62 17.94
N ALA A 417 -29.68 2.23 16.66
CA ALA A 417 -30.51 1.16 16.13
C ALA A 417 -30.00 -0.26 16.47
N GLY A 418 -28.87 -0.38 17.18
CA GLY A 418 -28.34 -1.65 17.69
C GLY A 418 -27.12 -2.19 16.96
N LEU A 419 -26.59 -1.52 15.93
CA LEU A 419 -25.40 -2.01 15.20
C LEU A 419 -24.14 -2.05 16.09
N ASN A 420 -24.15 -1.32 17.21
CA ASN A 420 -23.05 -1.35 18.20
C ASN A 420 -23.13 -2.54 19.17
N GLN A 421 -24.15 -3.39 19.06
CA GLN A 421 -24.23 -4.65 19.79
C GLN A 421 -23.54 -5.75 18.99
N SER A 422 -22.58 -6.44 19.60
CA SER A 422 -21.95 -7.61 18.96
C SER A 422 -22.89 -8.82 18.98
N LEU A 423 -22.66 -9.78 18.08
CA LEU A 423 -23.38 -11.05 18.08
C LEU A 423 -23.17 -11.80 19.41
N PHE A 424 -21.96 -11.72 19.98
CA PHE A 424 -21.63 -12.29 21.28
C PHE A 424 -22.53 -11.74 22.39
N ASP A 425 -22.66 -10.41 22.47
CA ASP A 425 -23.51 -9.74 23.48
C ASP A 425 -24.98 -10.09 23.31
N ARG A 426 -25.46 -10.15 22.07
CA ARG A 426 -26.85 -10.52 21.77
C ARG A 426 -27.15 -11.94 22.23
N LEU A 427 -26.25 -12.88 21.97
CA LEU A 427 -26.41 -14.28 22.41
C LEU A 427 -26.40 -14.41 23.94
N ILE A 428 -25.59 -13.62 24.65
CA ILE A 428 -25.64 -13.55 26.12
C ILE A 428 -27.02 -13.06 26.60
N ARG A 429 -27.57 -12.00 25.98
CA ARG A 429 -28.92 -11.49 26.33
C ARG A 429 -30.02 -12.52 26.06
N LEU A 430 -29.84 -13.36 25.04
CA LEU A 430 -30.68 -14.52 24.73
C LEU A 430 -30.40 -15.73 25.66
N GLN A 431 -29.75 -15.50 26.81
CA GLN A 431 -29.49 -16.51 27.85
C GLN A 431 -28.52 -17.63 27.43
N HIS A 432 -27.73 -17.42 26.37
CA HIS A 432 -26.62 -18.34 26.06
C HIS A 432 -25.44 -18.06 26.99
N ARG A 433 -25.21 -18.97 27.94
CA ARG A 433 -24.21 -18.78 29.00
C ARG A 433 -22.79 -19.00 28.47
N PRO A 434 -21.86 -18.04 28.62
CA PRO A 434 -20.48 -18.22 28.22
C PRO A 434 -19.69 -19.03 29.25
N PHE A 435 -18.70 -19.79 28.76
CA PHE A 435 -17.66 -20.37 29.60
C PHE A 435 -16.69 -19.28 30.03
N ARG A 436 -16.73 -18.89 31.32
CA ARG A 436 -15.85 -17.84 31.86
C ARG A 436 -14.50 -18.42 32.30
N LEU A 437 -13.40 -17.91 31.74
CA LEU A 437 -12.03 -18.20 32.20
C LEU A 437 -11.75 -17.37 33.46
N ARG A 438 -11.27 -18.02 34.53
CA ARG A 438 -11.22 -17.41 35.88
C ARG A 438 -9.83 -17.05 36.38
N VAL A 439 -8.78 -17.46 35.68
CA VAL A 439 -7.38 -17.24 36.10
C VAL A 439 -6.71 -16.28 35.12
N GLN A 440 -6.15 -15.17 35.61
CA GLN A 440 -5.44 -14.18 34.80
C GLN A 440 -3.92 -14.32 34.95
N TYR A 441 -3.22 -14.29 33.82
CA TYR A 441 -1.77 -14.56 33.73
C TYR A 441 -0.93 -13.32 33.35
N ARG A 442 -1.56 -12.15 33.17
CA ARG A 442 -0.90 -10.98 32.57
C ARG A 442 -0.47 -9.94 33.60
N MET A 443 -1.31 -9.65 34.59
CA MET A 443 -1.15 -8.50 35.47
C MET A 443 -0.74 -8.92 36.88
N HIS A 444 0.01 -8.05 37.57
CA HIS A 444 0.28 -8.20 39.00
C HIS A 444 -1.05 -8.17 39.81
N PRO A 445 -1.20 -8.93 40.92
CA PRO A 445 -2.43 -8.99 41.71
C PRO A 445 -3.05 -7.63 42.04
N CYS A 446 -2.23 -6.66 42.50
CA CYS A 446 -2.70 -5.30 42.83
C CYS A 446 -3.32 -4.55 41.63
N LEU A 447 -2.82 -4.79 40.41
CA LEU A 447 -3.38 -4.20 39.20
C LEU A 447 -4.68 -4.90 38.79
N SER A 448 -4.80 -6.20 39.07
CA SER A 448 -5.97 -7.00 38.70
C SER A 448 -7.15 -6.87 39.67
N GLU A 449 -6.90 -6.42 40.91
CA GLU A 449 -7.91 -6.33 41.97
C GLU A 449 -9.08 -5.42 41.57
N PHE A 450 -8.79 -4.18 41.17
CA PHE A 450 -9.83 -3.23 40.79
C PHE A 450 -10.66 -3.70 39.58
N PRO A 451 -10.06 -4.11 38.43
CA PRO A 451 -10.84 -4.63 37.32
C PRO A 451 -11.66 -5.88 37.67
N SER A 452 -11.10 -6.79 38.49
CA SER A 452 -11.80 -8.01 38.93
C SER A 452 -13.07 -7.67 39.72
N ASN A 453 -12.96 -6.79 40.70
CA ASN A 453 -14.07 -6.41 41.56
C ASN A 453 -15.14 -5.60 40.80
N MET A 454 -14.72 -4.66 39.95
CA MET A 454 -15.64 -3.74 39.26
C MET A 454 -16.36 -4.35 38.07
N PHE A 455 -15.71 -5.22 37.30
CA PHE A 455 -16.23 -5.72 36.03
C PHE A 455 -16.49 -7.23 36.03
N TYR A 456 -15.94 -7.99 36.98
CA TYR A 456 -16.03 -9.45 37.00
C TYR A 456 -16.48 -10.01 38.35
N GLU A 457 -17.16 -9.21 39.18
CA GLU A 457 -17.76 -9.64 40.45
C GLU A 457 -16.74 -10.27 41.43
N GLY A 458 -15.47 -9.89 41.33
CA GLY A 458 -14.38 -10.47 42.12
C GLY A 458 -14.04 -11.93 41.77
N THR A 459 -14.55 -12.45 40.63
CA THR A 459 -14.38 -13.86 40.25
C THR A 459 -13.07 -14.17 39.52
N THR A 460 -12.34 -13.13 39.08
CA THR A 460 -11.04 -13.26 38.39
C THR A 460 -9.92 -13.38 39.41
N ARG A 461 -9.14 -14.46 39.34
CA ARG A 461 -8.05 -14.78 40.26
C ARG A 461 -6.67 -14.58 39.61
N PRO A 462 -5.70 -13.94 40.27
CA PRO A 462 -4.33 -13.90 39.80
C PRO A 462 -3.67 -15.29 39.88
N THR A 463 -2.63 -15.50 39.06
CA THR A 463 -1.82 -16.71 39.13
C THR A 463 -0.97 -16.79 40.39
N CYS A 464 -0.63 -18.02 40.79
CA CYS A 464 0.15 -18.34 41.99
C CYS A 464 1.59 -17.77 41.97
N ILE A 465 2.10 -17.35 40.81
CA ILE A 465 3.46 -16.79 40.66
C ILE A 465 3.64 -15.55 41.57
N TRP A 466 2.57 -14.79 41.79
CA TRP A 466 2.57 -13.60 42.65
C TRP A 466 2.00 -13.85 44.05
N ALA A 467 1.20 -14.91 44.24
CA ALA A 467 0.60 -15.24 45.53
C ALA A 467 1.66 -15.65 46.57
N ASN A 468 2.74 -16.33 46.14
CA ASN A 468 3.85 -16.69 47.03
C ASN A 468 4.66 -15.48 47.52
N TYR A 469 4.69 -14.39 46.78
CA TYR A 469 5.38 -13.15 47.20
C TYR A 469 4.58 -12.36 48.26
N TYR A 470 3.24 -12.47 48.24
CA TYR A 470 2.37 -11.79 49.20
C TYR A 470 2.24 -12.57 50.52
N CYS A 471 2.18 -13.92 50.48
CA CYS A 471 2.13 -14.73 51.70
C CYS A 471 3.41 -14.68 52.56
N SER A 472 4.51 -14.12 52.05
CA SER A 472 5.75 -13.93 52.82
C SER A 472 5.92 -12.53 53.43
N VAL A 473 5.01 -11.58 53.15
CA VAL A 473 5.15 -10.15 53.57
C VAL A 473 3.97 -9.69 54.45
N THR A 474 3.03 -10.58 54.75
CA THR A 474 1.99 -10.40 55.78
C THR A 474 2.15 -11.48 56.82
#